data_AF-A0A6S7JKT3-F1
#
_entry.id   AF-A0A6S7JKT3-F1
#
_cell.length_a   1.000
_cell.length_b   1.000
_cell.length_c   1.000
_cell.angle_alpha   90.00
_cell.angle_beta   90.00
_cell.angle_gamma   90.00
#
_symmetry.space_group_name_H-M   'P 1'
#
loop_
_entity.id
_entity.type
_entity.pdbx_description
1 polymer ?
#
loop_
_entity_poly.entity_id
_entity_poly.type
_entity_poly.pdbx_seq_one_letter_code
_entity_poly.pdbx_strand_id
1 'polypeptide(L)'
;MLNPDDESHMWCLHYVFIPIINRHLKNWRAAYVQHSLRTEHNKTPMQLWISGLSEAWDSFHAEDLYLQGDFTNYGIDWEGPIPEMTPDVVEVPVTNCPLSEVQANMLPTVTNLSYPEAVQVFNDIVNLLPNN
;
A
#
# COMPACT_ATOMS: atom_id res chain seq x y z
N MET A 1 -20.39 10.54 15.11
CA MET A 1 -19.58 9.41 15.62
C MET A 1 -19.54 8.35 14.52
N LEU A 2 -18.40 7.69 14.29
CA LEU A 2 -18.28 6.64 13.25
C LEU A 2 -19.19 5.46 13.58
N ASN A 3 -19.93 4.96 12.59
CA ASN A 3 -20.73 3.73 12.70
C ASN A 3 -20.17 2.74 11.66
N PRO A 4 -19.49 1.66 12.07
CA PRO A 4 -18.89 0.71 11.15
C PRO A 4 -19.91 -0.16 10.41
N ASP A 5 -21.14 -0.27 10.93
CA ASP A 5 -22.23 -1.03 10.29
C ASP A 5 -22.98 -0.22 9.23
N ASP A 6 -22.68 1.09 9.10
CA ASP A 6 -23.25 1.97 8.10
C ASP A 6 -22.29 2.11 6.90
N GLU A 7 -22.71 1.58 5.74
CA GLU A 7 -21.94 1.63 4.50
C GLU A 7 -21.61 3.07 4.07
N SER A 8 -22.49 4.04 4.37
CA SER A 8 -22.28 5.45 4.07
C SER A 8 -21.14 6.02 4.90
N HIS A 9 -21.10 5.69 6.20
CA HIS A 9 -20.01 6.09 7.09
C HIS A 9 -18.68 5.45 6.67
N MET A 10 -18.71 4.19 6.21
CA MET A 10 -17.54 3.49 5.66
C MET A 10 -17.06 4.15 4.36
N TRP A 11 -17.96 4.55 3.47
CA TRP A 11 -17.60 5.31 2.28
C TRP A 11 -16.95 6.64 2.63
N CYS A 12 -17.52 7.42 3.56
CA CYS A 12 -16.94 8.69 4.01
C CYS A 12 -15.53 8.50 4.60
N LEU A 13 -15.35 7.43 5.38
CA LEU A 13 -14.06 7.06 5.95
C LEU A 13 -13.04 6.73 4.85
N HIS A 14 -13.44 5.92 3.87
CA HIS A 14 -12.60 5.56 2.73
C HIS A 14 -12.22 6.78 1.89
N TYR A 15 -13.17 7.65 1.58
CA TYR A 15 -12.94 8.87 0.83
C TYR A 15 -11.84 9.73 1.45
N VAL A 16 -11.90 9.96 2.78
CA VAL A 16 -10.94 10.81 3.48
C VAL A 16 -9.61 10.10 3.73
N PHE A 17 -9.63 8.88 4.27
CA PHE A 17 -8.43 8.27 4.86
C PHE A 17 -7.61 7.40 3.89
N ILE A 18 -8.19 6.81 2.85
CA ILE A 18 -7.42 6.07 1.83
C ILE A 18 -6.30 6.93 1.21
N PRO A 19 -6.55 8.16 0.71
CA PRO A 19 -5.49 8.96 0.11
C PRO A 19 -4.40 9.34 1.13
N ILE A 20 -4.79 9.59 2.38
CA ILE A 20 -3.87 9.90 3.49
C ILE A 20 -2.97 8.70 3.79
N ILE A 21 -3.54 7.51 3.96
CA ILE A 21 -2.81 6.26 4.23
C ILE A 21 -1.85 5.97 3.08
N ASN A 22 -2.31 6.04 1.83
CA ASN A 22 -1.47 5.81 0.65
C ASN A 22 -0.30 6.78 0.57
N ARG A 23 -0.49 8.05 0.94
CA ARG A 23 0.61 9.03 1.05
C ARG A 23 1.61 8.64 2.13
N HIS A 24 1.15 8.25 3.32
CA HIS A 24 2.04 7.79 4.39
C HIS A 24 2.82 6.53 3.99
N LEU A 25 2.20 5.59 3.31
CA LEU A 25 2.87 4.39 2.79
C LEU A 25 3.94 4.74 1.75
N LYS A 26 3.66 5.67 0.84
CA LYS A 26 4.66 6.17 -0.11
C LYS A 26 5.86 6.82 0.61
N ASN A 27 5.59 7.66 1.61
CA ASN A 27 6.63 8.31 2.40
C ASN A 27 7.47 7.30 3.19
N TRP A 28 6.80 6.34 3.84
CA TRP A 28 7.46 5.26 4.57
C TRP A 28 8.35 4.44 3.63
N ARG A 29 7.85 4.02 2.46
CA ARG A 29 8.64 3.29 1.47
C ARG A 29 9.88 4.07 1.04
N ALA A 30 9.72 5.36 0.74
CA ALA A 30 10.84 6.22 0.33
C ALA A 30 11.91 6.34 1.43
N ALA A 31 11.48 6.54 2.68
CA ALA A 31 12.39 6.60 3.83
C ALA A 31 13.05 5.25 4.11
N TYR A 32 12.29 4.16 4.06
CA TYR A 32 12.77 2.81 4.35
C TYR A 32 13.87 2.37 3.40
N VAL A 33 13.72 2.65 2.11
CA VAL A 33 14.74 2.33 1.09
C VAL A 33 16.08 3.04 1.36
N GLN A 34 16.05 4.18 2.05
CA GLN A 34 17.22 4.98 2.43
C GLN A 34 17.67 4.76 3.89
N HIS A 35 16.98 3.90 4.64
CA HIS A 35 17.28 3.65 6.04
C HIS A 35 18.44 2.67 6.20
N SER A 36 19.46 3.03 6.98
CA SER A 36 20.61 2.16 7.26
C SER A 36 20.22 0.92 8.06
N LEU A 37 20.58 -0.26 7.54
CA LEU A 37 20.35 -1.53 8.23
C LEU A 37 21.53 -1.85 9.14
N ARG A 38 21.27 -2.03 10.44
CA ARG A 38 22.31 -2.34 11.44
C ARG A 38 23.04 -3.66 11.14
N THR A 39 22.34 -4.65 10.57
CA THR A 39 22.90 -5.97 10.23
C THR A 39 23.77 -5.94 8.98
N GLU A 40 23.62 -4.93 8.12
CA GLU A 40 24.30 -4.83 6.84
C GLU A 40 25.38 -3.72 6.85
N HIS A 41 26.11 -3.62 7.97
CA HIS A 41 27.16 -2.61 8.16
C HIS A 41 26.67 -1.16 7.95
N ASN A 42 25.43 -0.86 8.36
CA ASN A 42 24.75 0.42 8.16
C ASN A 42 24.52 0.83 6.71
N LYS A 43 24.61 -0.11 5.75
CA LYS A 43 24.19 0.14 4.37
C LYS A 43 22.67 0.25 4.27
N THR A 44 22.19 1.09 3.37
CA THR A 44 20.76 1.21 3.07
C THR A 44 20.33 0.12 2.07
N PRO A 45 19.04 -0.29 2.02
CA PRO A 45 18.55 -1.20 0.99
C PRO A 45 18.91 -0.74 -0.43
N MET A 46 18.86 0.58 -0.70
CA MET A 46 19.28 1.14 -1.99
C MET A 46 20.77 0.92 -2.27
N GLN A 47 21.63 1.12 -1.28
CA GLN A 47 23.07 0.90 -1.43
C GLN A 47 23.40 -0.57 -1.65
N LEU A 48 22.72 -1.48 -0.95
CA LEU A 48 22.87 -2.92 -1.14
C LEU A 48 22.43 -3.34 -2.55
N TRP A 49 21.31 -2.80 -3.03
CA TRP A 49 20.84 -3.04 -4.39
C TRP A 49 21.86 -2.58 -5.45
N ILE A 50 22.39 -1.36 -5.30
CA ILE A 50 23.40 -0.82 -6.23
C ILE A 50 24.70 -1.65 -6.18
N SER A 51 25.15 -2.04 -4.98
CA SER A 51 26.33 -2.90 -4.78
C SER A 51 26.15 -4.24 -5.49
N GLY A 52 25.04 -4.93 -5.21
CA GLY A 52 24.75 -6.23 -5.82
C GLY A 52 24.62 -6.15 -7.34
N LEU A 53 24.01 -5.08 -7.87
CA LEU A 53 23.94 -4.86 -9.32
C LEU A 53 25.32 -4.64 -9.94
N SER A 54 26.19 -3.88 -9.26
CA SER A 54 27.57 -3.67 -9.74
C SER A 54 28.40 -4.95 -9.71
N GLU A 55 28.27 -5.77 -8.67
CA GLU A 55 28.94 -7.07 -8.55
C GLU A 55 28.48 -8.06 -9.62
N ALA A 56 27.16 -8.07 -9.91
CA ALA A 56 26.59 -8.88 -10.99
C ALA A 56 27.02 -8.40 -12.38
N TRP A 57 27.23 -7.09 -12.57
CA TRP A 57 27.67 -6.51 -13.84
C TRP A 57 29.17 -6.70 -14.10
N ASP A 58 30.02 -6.50 -13.09
CA ASP A 58 31.48 -6.67 -13.21
C ASP A 58 31.84 -8.16 -13.39
N SER A 59 30.99 -9.05 -12.90
CA SER A 59 30.93 -10.46 -13.32
C SER A 59 30.34 -10.56 -14.73
N PHE A 60 31.10 -10.15 -15.76
CA PHE A 60 30.78 -10.27 -17.19
C PHE A 60 30.67 -11.74 -17.71
N HIS A 61 30.23 -12.67 -16.86
CA HIS A 61 29.46 -13.86 -17.22
C HIS A 61 28.06 -13.72 -16.58
N ALA A 62 27.38 -12.60 -16.84
CA ALA A 62 26.03 -12.36 -16.32
C ALA A 62 25.08 -13.50 -16.70
N GLU A 63 25.29 -14.15 -17.84
CA GLU A 63 24.53 -15.34 -18.22
C GLU A 63 24.75 -16.52 -17.26
N ASP A 64 25.96 -16.74 -16.75
CA ASP A 64 26.22 -17.79 -15.74
C ASP A 64 25.70 -17.43 -14.35
N LEU A 65 25.68 -16.18 -13.90
CA LEU A 65 25.21 -15.86 -12.54
C LEU A 65 23.67 -15.93 -12.42
N TYR A 66 22.93 -15.60 -13.50
CA TYR A 66 21.48 -15.84 -13.58
C TYR A 66 21.13 -17.33 -13.77
N LEU A 67 22.07 -18.16 -14.23
CA LEU A 67 21.88 -19.60 -14.47
C LEU A 67 22.49 -20.52 -13.38
N GLN A 68 23.42 -20.03 -12.56
CA GLN A 68 24.10 -20.83 -11.52
C GLN A 68 23.30 -20.93 -10.22
N GLY A 69 22.49 -19.92 -9.91
CA GLY A 69 21.41 -20.08 -8.95
C GLY A 69 20.22 -20.68 -9.68
N ASP A 70 19.67 -21.79 -9.17
CA ASP A 70 18.32 -22.22 -9.55
C ASP A 70 17.31 -21.22 -8.97
N PHE A 71 17.36 -19.97 -9.43
CA PHE A 71 16.43 -18.90 -9.08
C PHE A 71 15.03 -19.22 -9.58
N THR A 72 14.92 -20.07 -10.61
CA THR A 72 13.65 -20.65 -11.04
C THR A 72 12.98 -21.47 -9.94
N ASN A 73 13.76 -22.16 -9.10
CA ASN A 73 13.24 -22.93 -7.97
C ASN A 73 13.53 -22.34 -6.59
N TYR A 74 14.13 -21.15 -6.50
CA TYR A 74 14.40 -20.53 -5.20
C TYR A 74 13.07 -20.20 -4.51
N GLY A 75 12.75 -20.93 -3.44
CA GLY A 75 11.47 -20.86 -2.75
C GLY A 75 10.38 -21.80 -3.28
N ILE A 76 10.67 -22.64 -4.27
CA ILE A 76 9.80 -23.75 -4.68
C ILE A 76 10.07 -24.94 -3.75
N ASP A 77 9.09 -25.27 -2.93
CA ASP A 77 9.08 -26.52 -2.16
C ASP A 77 8.40 -27.61 -3.00
N TRP A 78 9.21 -28.45 -3.67
CA TRP A 78 8.72 -29.54 -4.52
C TRP A 78 7.99 -30.64 -3.74
N GLU A 79 8.22 -30.76 -2.43
CA GLU A 79 7.49 -31.68 -1.53
C GLU A 79 6.45 -30.93 -0.67
N GLY A 80 6.27 -29.64 -0.92
CA GLY A 80 5.31 -28.80 -0.23
C GLY A 80 3.88 -29.17 -0.62
N PRO A 81 2.90 -28.88 0.25
CA PRO A 81 1.50 -28.99 -0.14
C PRO A 81 1.25 -28.11 -1.37
N ILE A 82 0.66 -28.69 -2.41
CA ILE A 82 0.22 -27.94 -3.58
C ILE A 82 -0.74 -26.86 -3.06
N PRO A 83 -0.48 -25.56 -3.29
CA PRO A 83 -1.40 -24.51 -2.87
C PRO A 83 -2.78 -24.82 -3.45
N GLU A 84 -3.81 -24.85 -2.62
CA GLU A 84 -5.17 -24.90 -3.13
C GLU A 84 -5.33 -23.71 -4.08
N MET A 85 -5.66 -23.96 -5.35
CA MET A 85 -5.90 -22.91 -6.36
C MET A 85 -7.20 -22.14 -6.07
N THR A 86 -7.65 -22.10 -4.82
CA THR A 86 -8.48 -21.01 -4.36
C THR A 86 -7.61 -19.77 -4.46
N PRO A 87 -7.95 -18.80 -5.32
CA PRO A 87 -7.33 -17.50 -5.21
C PRO A 87 -7.51 -17.10 -3.75
N ASP A 88 -6.43 -16.81 -3.03
CA ASP A 88 -6.50 -16.16 -1.72
C ASP A 88 -6.93 -14.70 -1.95
N VAL A 89 -8.07 -14.56 -2.63
CA VAL A 89 -8.70 -13.32 -3.03
C VAL A 89 -9.60 -13.00 -1.87
N VAL A 90 -9.09 -12.13 -1.02
CA VAL A 90 -9.92 -11.40 -0.08
C VAL A 90 -10.82 -10.50 -0.91
N GLU A 91 -12.06 -10.92 -1.13
CA GLU A 91 -13.08 -10.05 -1.73
C GLU A 91 -13.36 -8.91 -0.76
N VAL A 92 -12.85 -7.73 -1.09
CA VAL A 92 -13.18 -6.51 -0.35
C VAL A 92 -14.48 -5.96 -0.94
N PRO A 93 -15.58 -5.90 -0.16
CA PRO A 93 -16.84 -5.36 -0.66
C PRO A 93 -16.66 -3.89 -1.06
N VAL A 94 -17.23 -3.52 -2.20
CA VAL A 94 -17.20 -2.14 -2.69
C VAL A 94 -18.17 -1.31 -1.85
N THR A 95 -17.69 -0.24 -1.24
CA THR A 95 -18.56 0.76 -0.59
C THR A 95 -19.10 1.72 -1.64
N ASN A 96 -20.42 1.77 -1.83
CA ASN A 96 -21.04 2.67 -2.80
C ASN A 96 -21.06 4.12 -2.29
N CYS A 97 -20.99 5.08 -3.21
CA CYS A 97 -21.09 6.50 -2.86
C CYS A 97 -22.53 6.83 -2.43
N PRO A 98 -22.77 7.29 -1.18
CA PRO A 98 -24.10 7.62 -0.69
C PRO A 98 -24.57 9.03 -1.11
N LEU A 99 -23.70 9.84 -1.73
CA LEU A 99 -23.95 11.23 -2.06
C LEU A 99 -24.49 11.38 -3.49
N SER A 100 -25.34 12.38 -3.69
CA SER A 100 -25.72 12.83 -5.04
C SER A 100 -24.52 13.41 -5.78
N GLU A 101 -24.55 13.43 -7.11
CA GLU A 101 -23.47 14.02 -7.92
C GLU A 101 -23.16 15.47 -7.54
N VAL A 102 -24.20 16.24 -7.19
CA VAL A 102 -24.07 17.65 -6.77
C VAL A 102 -23.28 17.75 -5.46
N GLN A 103 -23.57 16.89 -4.48
CA GLN A 103 -22.87 16.87 -3.20
C GLN A 103 -21.44 16.35 -3.36
N ALA A 104 -21.22 15.32 -4.19
CA ALA A 104 -19.90 14.77 -4.48
C ALA A 104 -18.95 15.81 -5.10
N ASN A 105 -19.48 16.68 -5.98
CA ASN A 105 -18.71 17.76 -6.60
C ASN A 105 -18.36 18.91 -5.62
N MET A 106 -19.02 19.00 -4.46
CA MET A 106 -18.73 20.00 -3.42
C MET A 106 -17.67 19.52 -2.42
N LEU A 107 -17.24 18.26 -2.50
CA LEU A 107 -16.31 17.69 -1.54
C LEU A 107 -14.91 18.31 -1.65
N PRO A 108 -14.24 18.57 -0.51
CA PRO A 108 -12.90 19.12 -0.50
C PRO A 108 -11.87 18.07 -0.97
N THR A 109 -10.74 18.54 -1.51
CA THR A 109 -9.61 17.67 -1.81
C THR A 109 -8.91 17.21 -0.52
N VAL A 110 -8.79 15.89 -0.36
CA VAL A 110 -8.33 15.24 0.88
C VAL A 110 -6.86 14.79 0.84
N THR A 111 -6.11 15.15 -0.21
CA THR A 111 -4.78 14.59 -0.47
C THR A 111 -3.70 15.03 0.52
N ASN A 112 -3.88 16.16 1.21
CA ASN A 112 -2.85 16.74 2.08
C ASN A 112 -3.26 17.09 3.51
N LEU A 113 -4.30 16.43 4.03
CA LEU A 113 -4.81 16.74 5.37
C LEU A 113 -3.91 16.17 6.47
N SER A 114 -3.78 16.92 7.57
CA SER A 114 -3.34 16.40 8.86
C SER A 114 -4.43 15.54 9.51
N TYR A 115 -4.08 14.74 10.51
CA TYR A 115 -5.06 13.92 11.23
C TYR A 115 -6.27 14.71 11.78
N PRO A 116 -6.10 15.84 12.50
CA PRO A 116 -7.27 16.59 13.01
C PRO A 116 -8.12 17.20 11.89
N GLU A 117 -7.50 17.69 10.81
CA GLU A 117 -8.25 18.20 9.64
C GLU A 117 -9.02 17.10 8.93
N ALA A 118 -8.43 15.91 8.80
CA ALA A 118 -9.09 14.74 8.22
C ALA A 118 -10.31 14.31 9.05
N VAL A 119 -10.19 14.32 10.39
CA VAL A 119 -11.32 14.03 11.28
C VAL A 119 -12.42 15.09 11.12
N GLN A 120 -12.06 16.36 10.98
CA GLN A 120 -13.04 17.43 10.75
C GLN A 120 -13.78 17.22 9.42
N VAL A 121 -13.04 17.02 8.32
CA VAL A 121 -13.62 16.76 7.00
C VAL A 121 -14.51 15.52 7.01
N PHE A 122 -14.10 14.45 7.68
CA PHE A 122 -14.93 13.26 7.84
C PHE A 122 -16.27 13.59 8.51
N ASN A 123 -16.25 14.31 9.64
CA ASN A 123 -17.48 14.70 10.33
C ASN A 123 -18.36 15.61 9.47
N ASP A 124 -17.76 16.54 8.72
CA ASP A 124 -18.48 17.44 7.82
C ASP A 124 -19.21 16.65 6.71
N ILE A 125 -18.55 15.65 6.11
CA ILE A 125 -19.16 14.81 5.07
C ILE A 125 -20.27 13.94 5.66
N VAL A 126 -20.07 13.35 6.85
CA VAL A 126 -21.09 12.56 7.53
C VAL A 126 -22.34 13.41 7.83
N ASN A 127 -22.17 14.67 8.22
CA ASN A 127 -23.29 15.59 8.46
C ASN A 127 -24.05 16.00 7.19
N LEU A 128 -23.48 15.80 6.00
CA LEU A 128 -24.16 16.03 4.71
C LEU A 128 -25.04 14.86 4.28
N LEU A 129 -24.90 13.70 4.92
CA LEU A 129 -25.72 12.54 4.64
C LEU A 129 -27.15 12.78 5.15
N PRO A 130 -28.19 12.39 4.39
CA PRO A 130 -29.55 12.44 4.89
C PRO A 130 -29.67 11.52 6.12
N ASN A 131 -30.19 12.05 7.23
CA ASN A 131 -30.55 11.23 8.38
C ASN A 131 -31.62 10.21 7.92
N ASN A 132 -31.24 8.94 7.82
CA ASN A 132 -32.21 7.84 7.72
C ASN A 132 -32.85 7.59 9.09
#